data_AF-A0A7C0UV08-F1
#
_entry.id   AF-A0A7C0UV08-F1
#
_cell.length_a   1.000
_cell.length_b   1.000
_cell.length_c   1.000
_cell.angle_alpha   90.00
_cell.angle_beta   90.00
_cell.angle_gamma   90.00
#
_symmetry.space_group_name_H-M   'P 1'
#
loop_
_entity.id
_entity.type
_entity.pdbx_description
1 polymer ?
#
loop_
_entity_poly.entity_id
_entity_poly.type
_entity_poly.pdbx_seq_one_letter_code
_entity_poly.pdbx_strand_id
1 'polypeptide(L)'
;MSKIIAAAGINGAYKLVERAEKKWQEAMEKFGATEKVEFPNTGYYLPVIYGITGLKVEKLEDMKPVLELARKLLPPKVKERTHLPYLGPLLDAGMATLFAEEIIEAIR
;
A
#
# COMPACT_ATOMS: atom_id res chain seq x y z
N MET A 1 19.67 -14.79 -0.98
CA MET A 1 19.03 -13.46 -0.90
C MET A 1 19.81 -12.59 0.08
N SER A 2 19.87 -11.26 -0.07
CA SER A 2 20.70 -10.39 0.77
C SER A 2 19.91 -9.80 1.95
N LYS A 3 20.47 -9.89 3.17
CA LYS A 3 19.87 -9.35 4.41
C LYS A 3 19.67 -7.83 4.33
N ILE A 4 20.68 -7.14 3.81
CA ILE A 4 20.67 -5.67 3.69
C ILE A 4 19.55 -5.24 2.75
N ILE A 5 19.39 -5.92 1.62
CA ILE A 5 18.35 -5.62 0.63
C ILE A 5 16.96 -5.89 1.20
N ALA A 6 16.76 -7.02 1.88
CA ALA A 6 15.47 -7.33 2.50
C ALA A 6 15.10 -6.35 3.62
N ALA A 7 16.07 -5.98 4.46
CA ALA A 7 15.86 -4.97 5.50
C ALA A 7 15.52 -3.60 4.88
N ALA A 8 16.21 -3.20 3.82
CA ALA A 8 15.92 -1.94 3.11
C ALA A 8 14.52 -1.96 2.50
N GLY A 9 14.14 -3.04 1.81
CA GLY A 9 12.82 -3.19 1.19
C GLY A 9 11.69 -3.13 2.22
N ILE A 10 11.80 -3.90 3.31
CA ILE A 10 10.78 -3.90 4.37
C ILE A 10 10.67 -2.52 5.03
N ASN A 11 11.80 -1.88 5.36
CA ASN A 11 11.77 -0.53 5.94
C ASN A 11 11.22 0.53 4.97
N GLY A 12 11.47 0.36 3.66
CA GLY A 12 10.87 1.20 2.61
C GLY A 12 9.35 1.06 2.56
N ALA A 13 8.85 -0.18 2.62
CA ALA A 13 7.42 -0.45 2.62
C ALA A 13 6.70 0.22 3.80
N TYR A 14 7.26 0.15 5.01
CA TYR A 14 6.71 0.89 6.17
C TYR A 14 6.56 2.39 5.89
N LYS A 15 7.59 3.01 5.30
CA LYS A 15 7.57 4.46 4.99
C LYS A 15 6.52 4.82 3.94
N LEU A 16 6.34 3.97 2.92
CA LEU A 16 5.38 4.24 1.85
C LEU A 16 3.94 4.02 2.29
N VAL A 17 3.66 2.97 3.08
CA VAL A 17 2.33 2.76 3.66
C VAL A 17 1.97 3.92 4.59
N GLU A 18 2.88 4.36 5.46
CA GLU A 18 2.65 5.54 6.32
C GLU A 18 2.40 6.82 5.51
N ARG A 19 3.13 7.01 4.41
CA ARG A 19 2.91 8.14 3.50
C ARG A 19 1.54 8.08 2.84
N ALA A 20 1.11 6.90 2.39
CA ALA A 20 -0.20 6.71 1.77
C ALA A 20 -1.33 6.97 2.77
N GLU A 21 -1.21 6.47 4.01
CA GLU A 21 -2.15 6.74 5.11
C GLU A 21 -2.29 8.25 5.36
N LYS A 22 -1.16 8.96 5.43
CA LYS A 22 -1.15 10.42 5.65
C LYS A 22 -1.80 11.18 4.48
N LYS A 23 -1.43 10.86 3.24
CA LYS A 23 -2.04 11.49 2.06
C LYS A 23 -3.55 11.25 1.99
N TRP A 24 -3.98 10.03 2.30
CA TRP A 24 -5.40 9.68 2.34
C TRP A 24 -6.14 10.48 3.41
N GLN A 25 -5.58 10.63 4.62
CA GLN A 25 -6.17 11.48 5.66
C GLN A 25 -6.29 12.94 5.22
N GLU A 26 -5.23 13.51 4.63
CA GLU A 26 -5.25 14.88 4.10
C GLU A 26 -6.33 15.05 3.00
N ALA A 27 -6.47 14.06 2.11
CA ALA A 27 -7.49 14.07 1.07
C ALA A 27 -8.91 13.94 1.65
N MET A 28 -9.10 13.07 2.65
CA MET A 28 -10.37 12.90 3.35
C MET A 28 -10.81 14.18 4.05
N GLU A 29 -9.89 14.91 4.69
CA GLU A 29 -10.19 16.20 5.33
C GLU A 29 -10.55 17.29 4.31
N LYS A 30 -9.90 17.28 3.14
CA LYS A 30 -10.06 18.31 2.12
C LYS A 30 -11.29 18.11 1.23
N PHE A 31 -11.56 16.88 0.81
CA PHE A 31 -12.56 16.56 -0.22
C PHE A 31 -13.74 15.75 0.33
N GLY A 32 -13.57 15.05 1.46
CA GLY A 32 -14.59 14.22 2.07
C GLY A 32 -14.66 12.79 1.51
N ALA A 33 -15.41 11.94 2.20
CA ALA A 33 -15.47 10.49 1.96
C ALA A 33 -15.99 10.09 0.56
N THR A 34 -16.86 10.91 -0.01
CA THR A 34 -17.60 10.60 -1.25
C THR A 34 -16.91 11.14 -2.51
N GLU A 35 -15.76 11.80 -2.39
CA GLU A 35 -15.01 12.30 -3.53
C GLU A 35 -14.65 11.13 -4.45
N LYS A 36 -14.91 11.29 -5.75
CA LYS A 36 -14.73 10.25 -6.75
C LYS A 36 -13.24 10.02 -7.01
N VAL A 37 -12.83 8.76 -7.10
CA VAL A 37 -11.47 8.36 -7.45
C VAL A 37 -11.52 7.51 -8.71
N GLU A 38 -10.80 7.93 -9.75
CA GLU A 38 -10.63 7.15 -10.97
C GLU A 38 -9.34 7.51 -11.70
N PHE A 39 -8.75 6.54 -12.39
CA PHE A 39 -7.76 6.83 -13.42
C PHE A 39 -8.45 7.10 -14.77
N PRO A 40 -7.90 7.99 -15.61
CA PRO A 40 -8.44 8.22 -16.93
C PRO A 40 -8.30 6.97 -17.81
N ASN A 41 -9.29 6.74 -18.68
CA ASN A 41 -9.25 5.68 -19.71
C ASN A 41 -9.13 4.24 -19.17
N THR A 42 -9.68 3.94 -17.99
CA THR A 42 -9.76 2.56 -17.47
C THR A 42 -11.15 2.23 -16.93
N GLY A 43 -11.61 1.00 -17.19
CA GLY A 43 -12.79 0.41 -16.55
C GLY A 43 -12.46 -0.47 -15.34
N TYR A 44 -11.21 -0.45 -14.88
CA TYR A 44 -10.67 -1.37 -13.86
C TYR A 44 -10.38 -0.68 -12.52
N TYR A 45 -11.06 0.44 -12.22
CA TYR A 45 -10.89 1.17 -10.96
C TYR A 45 -9.42 1.55 -10.72
N LEU A 46 -8.86 1.17 -9.57
CA LEU A 46 -7.42 1.13 -9.31
C LEU A 46 -6.89 -0.26 -9.69
N PRO A 47 -6.20 -0.43 -10.84
CA PRO A 47 -5.99 -1.74 -11.45
C PRO A 47 -5.17 -2.73 -10.63
N VAL A 48 -4.16 -2.30 -9.88
CA VAL A 48 -3.34 -3.21 -9.06
C VAL A 48 -4.15 -3.71 -7.87
N ILE A 49 -4.82 -2.81 -7.16
CA ILE A 49 -5.70 -3.15 -6.04
C ILE A 49 -6.82 -4.06 -6.51
N TYR A 50 -7.51 -3.71 -7.60
CA TYR A 50 -8.60 -4.51 -8.14
C TYR A 50 -8.11 -5.88 -8.61
N GLY A 51 -6.97 -5.93 -9.31
CA GLY A 51 -6.40 -7.17 -9.82
C GLY A 51 -6.00 -8.17 -8.73
N ILE A 52 -5.52 -7.69 -7.57
CA ILE A 52 -5.08 -8.56 -6.46
C ILE A 52 -6.21 -8.89 -5.48
N THR A 53 -7.09 -7.94 -5.20
CA THR A 53 -8.07 -8.04 -4.10
C THR A 53 -9.52 -8.16 -4.55
N GLY A 54 -9.82 -7.77 -5.79
CA GLY A 54 -11.19 -7.60 -6.28
C GLY A 54 -11.93 -6.38 -5.71
N LEU A 55 -11.29 -5.59 -4.83
CA LEU A 55 -11.89 -4.38 -4.28
C LEU A 55 -12.01 -3.30 -5.36
N LYS A 56 -13.23 -2.76 -5.47
CA LYS A 56 -13.55 -1.66 -6.37
C LYS A 56 -13.42 -0.36 -5.60
N VAL A 57 -12.41 0.43 -5.94
CA VAL A 57 -12.19 1.74 -5.32
C VAL A 57 -12.79 2.79 -6.25
N GLU A 58 -13.93 3.36 -5.85
CA GLU A 58 -14.66 4.37 -6.64
C GLU A 58 -14.65 5.75 -5.97
N LYS A 59 -14.44 5.79 -4.66
CA LYS A 59 -14.40 6.99 -3.84
C LYS A 59 -13.32 6.90 -2.76
N LEU A 60 -12.97 8.04 -2.16
CA LEU A 60 -11.90 8.11 -1.15
C LEU A 60 -12.09 7.15 0.02
N GLU A 61 -13.32 6.95 0.52
CA GLU A 61 -13.54 6.04 1.65
C GLU A 61 -13.24 4.57 1.34
N ASP A 62 -13.34 4.15 0.08
CA ASP A 62 -13.08 2.77 -0.35
C ASP A 62 -11.58 2.42 -0.27
N MET A 63 -10.69 3.42 -0.16
CA MET A 63 -9.26 3.20 0.05
C MET A 63 -8.92 2.69 1.45
N LYS A 64 -9.80 2.94 2.45
CA LYS A 64 -9.56 2.53 3.84
C LYS A 64 -9.31 1.03 4.00
N PRO A 65 -10.17 0.11 3.50
CA PRO A 65 -9.90 -1.33 3.60
C PRO A 65 -8.61 -1.76 2.89
N VAL A 66 -8.19 -1.04 1.83
CA VAL A 66 -6.94 -1.31 1.12
C VAL A 66 -5.73 -0.92 1.98
N LEU A 67 -5.77 0.26 2.63
CA LEU A 67 -4.72 0.69 3.56
C LEU A 67 -4.59 -0.26 4.75
N GLU A 68 -5.73 -0.72 5.30
CA GLU A 68 -5.74 -1.73 6.36
C GLU A 68 -5.11 -3.05 5.91
N LEU A 69 -5.37 -3.48 4.67
CA LEU A 69 -4.74 -4.67 4.08
C LEU A 69 -3.23 -4.46 3.89
N ALA A 70 -2.82 -3.32 3.33
CA ALA A 70 -1.41 -2.98 3.17
C ALA A 70 -0.68 -2.99 4.51
N ARG A 71 -1.30 -2.46 5.58
CA ARG A 71 -0.76 -2.50 6.94
C ARG A 71 -0.59 -3.92 7.47
N LYS A 72 -1.57 -4.81 7.23
CA LYS A 72 -1.52 -6.22 7.63
C LYS A 72 -0.42 -7.01 6.91
N LEU A 73 -0.09 -6.62 5.68
CA LEU A 73 0.98 -7.23 4.87
C LEU A 73 2.38 -6.80 5.31
N LEU A 74 2.54 -5.74 6.10
CA LEU A 74 3.85 -5.31 6.57
C LEU A 74 4.44 -6.33 7.56
N PRO A 75 5.54 -7.02 7.19
CA PRO A 75 6.15 -8.01 8.06
C PRO A 75 6.95 -7.32 9.19
N PRO A 76 7.27 -8.05 10.27
CA PRO A 76 8.21 -7.56 11.26
C PRO A 76 9.56 -7.20 10.63
N LYS A 77 10.22 -6.16 11.17
CA LYS A 77 11.55 -5.74 10.71
C LYS A 77 12.56 -6.89 10.84
N VAL A 78 13.48 -6.96 9.87
CA VAL A 78 14.53 -7.98 9.85
C VAL A 78 15.43 -7.83 11.08
N LYS A 79 15.56 -8.92 11.85
CA LYS A 79 16.46 -8.97 13.02
C LYS A 79 17.92 -8.95 12.59
N GLU A 80 18.76 -8.29 13.38
CA GLU A 80 20.19 -8.19 13.08
C GLU A 80 20.91 -9.55 13.22
N ARG A 81 20.57 -10.28 14.29
CA ARG A 81 21.06 -11.63 14.64
C ARG A 81 19.91 -12.64 14.51
N THR A 82 20.25 -13.87 14.15
CA THR A 82 19.31 -15.03 14.06
C THR A 82 18.01 -14.70 13.31
N HIS A 83 18.14 -14.13 12.10
CA HIS A 83 16.98 -13.80 11.28
C HIS A 83 16.31 -15.04 10.69
N LEU A 84 15.00 -14.96 10.52
CA LEU A 84 14.24 -15.93 9.72
C LEU A 84 14.46 -15.66 8.22
N PRO A 85 14.18 -16.65 7.35
CA PRO A 85 14.10 -16.40 5.91
C PRO A 85 13.12 -15.27 5.60
N TYR A 86 13.52 -14.36 4.71
CA TYR A 86 12.81 -13.09 4.47
C TYR A 86 12.29 -12.95 3.04
N LEU A 87 12.32 -14.00 2.21
CA LEU A 87 11.77 -13.92 0.85
C LEU A 87 10.27 -13.66 0.86
N GLY A 88 9.48 -14.51 1.54
CA GLY A 88 8.04 -14.32 1.69
C GLY A 88 7.69 -12.95 2.30
N PRO A 89 8.23 -12.62 3.49
CA PRO A 89 8.05 -11.31 4.10
C PRO A 89 8.40 -10.13 3.18
N LEU A 90 9.48 -10.23 2.40
CA LEU A 90 9.87 -9.18 1.46
C LEU A 90 8.87 -9.04 0.31
N LEU A 91 8.29 -10.15 -0.18
CA LEU A 91 7.24 -10.11 -1.19
C LEU A 91 5.95 -9.48 -0.65
N ASP A 92 5.56 -9.81 0.59
CA ASP A 92 4.40 -9.20 1.26
C ASP A 92 4.60 -7.68 1.43
N ALA A 93 5.79 -7.26 1.86
CA ALA A 93 6.17 -5.85 1.95
C ALA A 93 6.14 -5.15 0.57
N GLY A 94 6.55 -5.85 -0.48
CA GLY A 94 6.46 -5.38 -1.86
C GLY A 94 5.00 -5.16 -2.29
N MET A 95 4.11 -6.10 -1.97
CA MET A 95 2.68 -5.96 -2.27
C MET A 95 2.05 -4.78 -1.52
N ALA A 96 2.37 -4.62 -0.22
CA ALA A 96 1.91 -3.47 0.56
C ALA A 96 2.36 -2.14 -0.06
N THR A 97 3.57 -2.12 -0.63
CA THR A 97 4.13 -0.95 -1.31
C THR A 97 3.38 -0.64 -2.61
N LEU A 98 3.04 -1.66 -3.41
CA LEU A 98 2.26 -1.47 -4.64
C LEU A 98 0.88 -0.87 -4.35
N PHE A 99 0.20 -1.34 -3.30
CA PHE A 99 -1.07 -0.75 -2.87
C PHE A 99 -0.91 0.69 -2.39
N ALA A 100 0.13 0.97 -1.59
CA ALA A 100 0.40 2.31 -1.09
C ALA A 100 0.69 3.31 -2.23
N GLU A 101 1.52 2.95 -3.19
CA GLU A 101 1.87 3.79 -4.33
C GLU A 101 0.68 4.06 -5.25
N GLU A 102 -0.14 3.04 -5.55
CA GLU A 102 -1.34 3.24 -6.37
C GLU A 102 -2.33 4.20 -5.71
N ILE A 103 -2.49 4.13 -4.38
CA ILE A 103 -3.28 5.10 -3.61
C ILE A 103 -2.65 6.51 -3.68
N ILE A 104 -1.34 6.62 -3.51
CA ILE A 104 -0.62 7.90 -3.53
C ILE A 104 -0.77 8.61 -4.88
N GLU A 105 -0.73 7.86 -5.98
CA GLU A 105 -0.93 8.39 -7.34
C GLU A 105 -2.40 8.66 -7.65
N ALA A 106 -3.33 7.87 -7.11
CA ALA A 106 -4.77 8.14 -7.26
C ALA A 106 -5.22 9.43 -6.55
N ILE A 107 -4.52 9.84 -5.49
CA ILE A 107 -4.80 11.07 -4.72
C ILE A 107 -4.11 12.32 -5.33
N ARG A 108 -3.20 12.14 -6.28
CA ARG A 108 -2.34 13.22 -6.81
C ARG A 108 -3.10 14.25 -7.64
#